data_AF-A0A388Q3U7-F1
#
_entry.id   AF-A0A388Q3U7-F1
#
_cell.length_a   1.000
_cell.length_b   1.000
_cell.length_c   1.000
_cell.angle_alpha   90.00
_cell.angle_beta   90.00
_cell.angle_gamma   90.00
#
_symmetry.space_group_name_H-M   'P 1'
#
loop_
_entity.id
_entity.type
_entity.pdbx_description
1 polymer ?
#
loop_
_entity_poly.entity_id
_entity_poly.type
_entity_poly.pdbx_seq_one_letter_code
_entity_poly.pdbx_strand_id
1 'polypeptide(L)'
;MVLGVGLSLAPIGAYLAVTGVFHLLPLFFSFAVFTWVSGFDILYALQDEEFDRDHHLKSIPVLLGRKNAMMVSNLLHLITALLVVCIGFVWLTSVWYTIGAFIFIGLLFYQHTLVKTDDISKVNLAFGTTNGIASVLFALFVILGLLI
;
A
#
# COMPACT_ATOMS: atom_id res chain seq x y z
N MET A 1 -6.75 -10.56 -3.78
CA MET A 1 -6.90 -9.41 -2.84
C MET A 1 -7.36 -9.81 -1.43
N VAL A 2 -7.26 -11.09 -1.03
CA VAL A 2 -7.61 -11.52 0.34
C VAL A 2 -6.63 -10.92 1.36
N LEU A 3 -5.34 -10.87 1.02
CA LEU A 3 -4.28 -10.27 1.84
C LEU A 3 -4.57 -8.79 2.18
N GLY A 4 -4.89 -7.98 1.15
CA GLY A 4 -5.24 -6.58 1.33
C GLY A 4 -6.43 -6.38 2.27
N VAL A 5 -7.50 -7.17 2.11
CA VAL A 5 -8.65 -7.12 3.02
C VAL A 5 -8.24 -7.48 4.44
N GLY A 6 -7.48 -8.57 4.63
CA GLY A 6 -7.02 -9.00 5.95
C GLY A 6 -6.23 -7.92 6.68
N LEU A 7 -5.24 -7.30 6.02
CA LEU A 7 -4.42 -6.24 6.62
C LEU A 7 -5.20 -4.93 6.83
N SER A 8 -6.17 -4.62 5.97
CA SER A 8 -6.99 -3.42 6.11
C SER A 8 -7.85 -3.41 7.38
N LEU A 9 -8.09 -4.56 8.01
CA LEU A 9 -8.83 -4.61 9.26
C LEU A 9 -8.01 -4.15 10.46
N ALA A 10 -6.68 -4.08 10.35
CA ALA A 10 -5.82 -3.74 11.49
C ALA A 10 -6.05 -2.32 12.03
N PRO A 11 -6.12 -1.24 11.22
CA PRO A 11 -6.34 0.12 11.76
C PRO A 11 -7.71 0.27 12.45
N ILE A 12 -8.79 -0.15 11.80
CA ILE A 12 -10.15 -0.09 12.37
C ILE A 12 -10.30 -1.01 13.59
N GLY A 13 -9.73 -2.21 13.55
CA GLY A 13 -9.77 -3.16 14.65
C GLY A 13 -9.00 -2.66 15.88
N ALA A 14 -7.79 -2.14 15.69
CA ALA A 14 -6.98 -1.57 16.76
C ALA A 14 -7.68 -0.36 17.42
N TYR A 15 -8.26 0.54 16.61
CA TYR A 15 -8.98 1.69 17.13
C TYR A 15 -10.23 1.29 17.92
N LEU A 16 -11.04 0.37 17.36
CA LEU A 16 -12.26 -0.10 18.02
C LEU A 16 -11.95 -0.86 19.31
N ALA A 17 -10.88 -1.66 19.34
CA ALA A 17 -10.46 -2.41 20.52
C ALA A 17 -10.09 -1.50 21.70
N VAL A 18 -9.51 -0.33 21.43
CA VAL A 18 -9.09 0.62 22.47
C VAL A 18 -10.23 1.58 22.86
N THR A 19 -11.02 2.03 21.89
CA THR A 19 -11.98 3.14 22.10
C THR A 19 -13.44 2.70 22.25
N GLY A 20 -13.79 1.50 21.79
CA GLY A 20 -15.17 1.00 21.77
C GLY A 20 -16.11 1.72 20.81
N VAL A 21 -15.61 2.64 19.98
CA VAL A 21 -16.42 3.43 19.03
C VAL A 21 -15.82 3.43 17.62
N PHE A 22 -16.68 3.68 16.63
CA PHE A 22 -16.24 3.88 15.25
C PHE A 22 -15.83 5.32 15.00
N HIS A 23 -14.81 5.51 14.17
CA HIS A 23 -14.35 6.83 13.74
C HIS A 23 -13.91 6.78 12.27
N LEU A 24 -13.98 7.92 11.57
CA LEU A 24 -13.63 8.01 10.15
C LEU A 24 -12.13 7.85 9.91
N LEU A 25 -11.29 8.46 10.76
CA LEU A 25 -9.83 8.38 10.62
C LEU A 25 -9.27 6.94 10.47
N PRO A 26 -9.55 5.99 11.39
CA PRO A 26 -9.07 4.62 11.22
C PRO A 26 -9.66 3.91 10.01
N LEU A 27 -10.88 4.26 9.58
CA LEU A 27 -11.47 3.73 8.35
C LEU A 27 -10.71 4.22 7.10
N PHE A 28 -10.31 5.49 7.06
CA PHE A 28 -9.47 6.02 5.98
C PHE A 28 -8.09 5.36 5.95
N PHE A 29 -7.46 5.14 7.12
CA PHE A 29 -6.24 4.35 7.20
C PHE A 29 -6.44 2.91 6.73
N SER A 30 -7.55 2.27 7.11
CA SER A 30 -7.92 0.93 6.62
C SER A 30 -8.03 0.89 5.10
N PHE A 31 -8.68 1.87 4.47
CA PHE A 31 -8.74 1.96 3.01
C PHE A 31 -7.36 2.20 2.38
N ALA A 32 -6.52 3.06 2.98
CA ALA A 32 -5.17 3.30 2.50
C ALA A 32 -4.32 2.03 2.55
N VAL A 33 -4.42 1.25 3.64
CA VAL A 33 -3.76 -0.06 3.79
C VAL A 33 -4.30 -1.04 2.76
N PHE A 34 -5.62 -1.10 2.57
CA PHE A 34 -6.23 -1.99 1.58
C PHE A 34 -5.68 -1.75 0.17
N THR A 35 -5.70 -0.50 -0.30
CA THR A 35 -5.26 -0.15 -1.66
C THR A 35 -3.75 -0.29 -1.80
N TRP A 36 -2.98 0.06 -0.78
CA TRP A 36 -1.53 -0.07 -0.78
C TRP A 36 -1.09 -1.53 -0.85
N VAL A 37 -1.60 -2.36 0.07
CA VAL A 37 -1.27 -3.78 0.12
C VAL A 37 -1.68 -4.49 -1.15
N SER A 38 -2.89 -4.20 -1.63
CA SER A 38 -3.36 -4.80 -2.87
C SER A 38 -2.51 -4.38 -4.08
N GLY A 39 -2.03 -3.13 -4.11
CA GLY A 39 -1.18 -2.64 -5.19
C GLY A 39 0.16 -3.37 -5.25
N PHE A 40 0.87 -3.51 -4.13
CA PHE A 40 2.16 -4.21 -4.13
C PHE A 40 2.01 -5.73 -4.26
N ASP A 41 0.91 -6.32 -3.75
CA ASP A 41 0.61 -7.76 -3.90
C ASP A 41 0.45 -8.13 -5.37
N ILE A 42 -0.18 -7.26 -6.17
CA ILE A 42 -0.27 -7.43 -7.62
C ILE A 42 1.11 -7.38 -8.29
N LEU A 43 1.99 -6.46 -7.88
CA LEU A 43 3.37 -6.39 -8.41
C LEU A 43 4.18 -7.62 -8.03
N TYR A 44 4.01 -8.11 -6.80
CA TYR A 44 4.68 -9.30 -6.32
C TYR A 44 4.26 -10.55 -7.11
N ALA A 45 2.96 -10.70 -7.35
CA ALA A 45 2.39 -11.81 -8.13
C ALA A 45 2.85 -11.84 -9.60
N LEU A 46 3.50 -10.79 -10.13
CA LEU A 46 4.09 -10.83 -11.47
C LEU A 46 5.19 -11.89 -11.60
N GLN A 47 5.86 -12.25 -10.50
CA GLN A 47 6.91 -13.27 -10.49
C GLN A 47 6.34 -14.67 -10.75
N ASP A 48 5.10 -14.90 -10.36
CA ASP A 48 4.45 -16.21 -10.43
C ASP A 48 3.52 -16.33 -11.65
N GLU A 49 3.53 -15.37 -12.58
CA GLU A 49 2.57 -15.30 -13.68
C GLU A 49 2.53 -16.56 -14.57
N GLU A 50 3.68 -17.11 -14.93
CA GLU A 50 3.76 -18.32 -15.76
C GLU A 50 3.28 -19.55 -14.99
N PHE A 51 3.76 -19.70 -13.75
CA PHE A 51 3.38 -20.80 -12.87
C PHE A 51 1.86 -20.81 -12.60
N ASP A 52 1.30 -19.65 -12.26
CA ASP A 52 -0.13 -19.47 -12.00
C ASP A 52 -0.96 -19.80 -13.24
N ARG A 53 -0.48 -19.42 -14.43
CA ARG A 53 -1.15 -19.70 -15.70
C ARG A 53 -1.20 -21.18 -15.98
N ASP A 54 -0.09 -21.88 -15.80
CA ASP A 54 0.04 -23.32 -16.04
C ASP A 54 -0.79 -24.15 -15.05
N HIS A 55 -0.97 -23.65 -13.82
CA HIS A 55 -1.75 -24.31 -12.77
C HIS A 55 -3.19 -23.79 -12.64
N HIS A 56 -3.64 -22.94 -13.56
CA HIS A 56 -4.98 -22.34 -13.58
C HIS A 56 -5.35 -21.57 -12.27
N LEU A 57 -4.35 -20.95 -11.63
CA LEU A 57 -4.53 -20.10 -10.47
C LEU A 57 -5.08 -18.72 -10.89
N LYS A 58 -5.98 -18.17 -10.08
CA LYS A 58 -6.72 -16.94 -10.40
C LYS A 58 -6.04 -15.67 -9.87
N SER A 59 -4.80 -15.44 -10.25
CA SER A 59 -4.10 -14.20 -9.91
C SER A 59 -4.44 -13.06 -10.88
N ILE A 60 -4.28 -11.81 -10.42
CA ILE A 60 -4.54 -10.63 -11.25
C ILE A 60 -3.66 -10.60 -12.52
N PRO A 61 -2.35 -10.95 -12.45
CA PRO A 61 -1.51 -11.07 -13.64
C PRO A 61 -2.02 -12.11 -14.65
N VAL A 62 -2.51 -13.27 -14.19
CA VAL A 62 -3.10 -14.28 -15.10
C VAL A 62 -4.37 -13.77 -15.76
N LEU A 63 -5.25 -13.13 -15.00
CA LEU A 63 -6.56 -12.67 -15.47
C LEU A 63 -6.49 -11.47 -16.42
N LEU A 64 -5.60 -10.51 -16.15
CA LEU A 64 -5.55 -9.25 -16.88
C LEU A 64 -4.31 -9.12 -17.80
N GLY A 65 -3.32 -9.99 -17.62
CA GLY A 65 -1.99 -9.85 -18.21
C GLY A 65 -1.14 -8.82 -17.46
N ARG A 66 0.19 -8.99 -17.54
CA ARG A 66 1.20 -8.16 -16.86
C ARG A 66 0.97 -6.65 -16.96
N LYS A 67 0.77 -6.13 -18.18
CA LYS A 67 0.59 -4.68 -18.41
C LYS A 67 -0.63 -4.11 -17.67
N ASN A 68 -1.76 -4.79 -17.76
CA ASN A 68 -2.99 -4.33 -17.11
C ASN A 68 -2.94 -4.55 -15.60
N ALA A 69 -2.31 -5.64 -15.13
CA ALA A 69 -2.06 -5.86 -13.71
C ALA A 69 -1.24 -4.72 -13.10
N MET A 70 -0.16 -4.30 -13.77
CA MET A 70 0.61 -3.12 -13.36
C MET A 70 -0.22 -1.84 -13.38
N MET A 71 -1.09 -1.65 -14.38
CA MET A 71 -2.00 -0.49 -14.41
C MET A 71 -2.97 -0.49 -13.21
N VAL A 72 -3.51 -1.64 -12.83
CA VAL A 72 -4.36 -1.77 -11.62
C VAL A 72 -3.54 -1.43 -10.37
N SER A 73 -2.30 -1.92 -10.25
CA SER A 73 -1.41 -1.56 -9.16
C SER A 73 -1.14 -0.04 -9.10
N ASN A 74 -0.90 0.60 -10.25
CA ASN A 74 -0.73 2.05 -10.34
C ASN A 74 -1.96 2.80 -9.82
N LEU A 75 -3.16 2.40 -10.24
CA LEU A 75 -4.41 3.03 -9.79
C LEU A 75 -4.62 2.86 -8.29
N LEU A 76 -4.36 1.66 -7.75
CA LEU A 76 -4.47 1.40 -6.32
C LEU A 76 -3.47 2.24 -5.51
N HIS A 77 -2.22 2.33 -5.95
CA HIS A 77 -1.21 3.16 -5.29
C HIS A 77 -1.48 4.67 -5.42
N LEU A 78 -2.09 5.11 -6.52
CA LEU A 78 -2.59 6.48 -6.64
C LEU A 78 -3.69 6.76 -5.61
N ILE A 79 -4.65 5.84 -5.45
CA ILE A 79 -5.70 5.95 -4.43
C ILE A 79 -5.08 5.99 -3.02
N THR A 80 -4.09 5.15 -2.73
CA THR A 80 -3.34 5.20 -1.47
C THR A 80 -2.74 6.59 -1.24
N ALA A 81 -2.04 7.15 -2.23
CA ALA A 81 -1.41 8.45 -2.10
C ALA A 81 -2.46 9.56 -1.82
N LEU A 82 -3.59 9.52 -2.53
CA LEU A 82 -4.70 10.46 -2.29
C LEU A 82 -5.30 10.33 -0.89
N LEU A 83 -5.48 9.10 -0.39
CA LEU A 83 -5.97 8.84 0.96
C LEU A 83 -5.00 9.34 2.03
N VAL A 84 -3.69 9.08 1.88
CA VAL A 84 -2.65 9.57 2.80
C VAL A 84 -2.62 11.10 2.82
N VAL A 85 -2.67 11.74 1.65
CA VAL A 85 -2.73 13.20 1.57
C VAL A 85 -4.01 13.75 2.23
N CYS A 86 -5.16 13.13 1.94
CA CYS A 86 -6.44 13.50 2.57
C CYS A 86 -6.38 13.38 4.10
N ILE A 87 -5.76 12.31 4.61
CA ILE A 87 -5.62 12.12 6.05
C ILE A 87 -4.84 13.28 6.70
N GLY A 88 -3.73 13.69 6.08
CA GLY A 88 -2.92 14.80 6.55
C GLY A 88 -3.65 16.14 6.55
N PHE A 89 -4.49 16.40 5.55
CA PHE A 89 -5.25 17.64 5.48
C PHE A 89 -6.42 17.71 6.46
N VAL A 90 -7.12 16.59 6.69
CA VAL A 90 -8.38 16.58 7.44
C VAL A 90 -8.19 16.25 8.91
N TRP A 91 -7.28 15.33 9.25
CA TRP A 91 -7.14 14.84 10.63
C TRP A 91 -5.75 15.04 11.23
N LEU A 92 -4.67 14.93 10.44
CA LEU A 92 -3.29 14.89 10.96
C LEU A 92 -2.40 15.96 10.30
N THR A 93 -2.67 17.24 10.59
CA THR A 93 -2.00 18.41 9.97
C THR A 93 -0.59 18.69 10.51
N SER A 94 0.01 17.75 11.25
CA SER A 94 1.36 17.92 11.80
C SER A 94 2.42 17.96 10.68
N VAL A 95 3.47 18.77 10.87
CA VAL A 95 4.61 18.81 9.95
C VAL A 95 5.29 17.44 9.86
N TRP A 96 5.33 16.70 10.97
CA TRP A 96 5.91 15.35 11.01
C TRP A 96 5.11 14.36 10.17
N TYR A 97 3.78 14.40 10.26
CA TYR A 97 2.91 13.62 9.40
C TYR A 97 3.16 13.94 7.92
N THR A 98 3.25 15.24 7.59
CA THR A 98 3.46 15.70 6.21
C THR A 98 4.79 15.19 5.65
N ILE A 99 5.88 15.24 6.44
CA ILE A 99 7.19 14.68 6.06
C ILE A 99 7.08 13.17 5.83
N GLY A 100 6.47 12.44 6.77
CA GLY A 100 6.26 11.00 6.65
C GLY A 100 5.46 10.62 5.42
N ALA A 101 4.36 11.34 5.15
CA ALA A 101 3.52 11.14 3.98
C ALA A 101 4.30 11.38 2.68
N PHE A 102 5.10 12.44 2.60
CA PHE A 102 5.93 12.73 1.43
C PHE A 102 6.96 11.62 1.17
N ILE A 103 7.64 11.14 2.21
CA ILE A 103 8.58 10.03 2.11
C ILE A 103 7.87 8.75 1.67
N PHE A 104 6.74 8.41 2.30
CA PHE A 104 5.96 7.23 1.96
C PHE A 104 5.50 7.23 0.50
N ILE A 105 4.92 8.34 0.03
CA ILE A 105 4.47 8.49 -1.36
C ILE A 105 5.65 8.48 -2.33
N GLY A 106 6.78 9.10 -1.97
CA GLY A 106 8.00 9.06 -2.77
C GLY A 106 8.53 7.64 -2.95
N LEU A 107 8.54 6.83 -1.89
CA LEU A 107 8.92 5.42 -1.96
C LEU A 107 7.88 4.58 -2.73
N LEU A 108 6.59 4.90 -2.60
CA LEU A 108 5.51 4.27 -3.36
C LEU A 108 5.62 4.54 -4.87
N PHE A 109 6.08 5.73 -5.25
CA PHE A 109 6.42 6.05 -6.64
C PHE A 109 7.69 5.33 -7.08
N TYR A 110 8.73 5.33 -6.24
CA TYR A 110 10.01 4.71 -6.55
C TYR A 110 9.88 3.23 -6.89
N GLN A 111 9.08 2.44 -6.15
CA GLN A 111 8.88 1.02 -6.47
C GLN A 111 8.33 0.78 -7.90
N HIS A 112 7.50 1.68 -8.43
CA HIS A 112 6.99 1.58 -9.81
C HIS A 112 8.02 1.92 -10.86
N THR A 113 9.11 2.59 -10.48
CA THR A 113 10.27 2.78 -11.38
C THR A 113 11.19 1.55 -11.40
N LEU A 114 11.13 0.71 -10.35
CA LEU A 114 11.91 -0.52 -10.22
C LEU A 114 11.28 -1.70 -10.97
N VAL A 115 9.96 -1.79 -10.97
CA VAL A 115 9.21 -2.87 -11.63
C VAL A 115 8.66 -2.36 -12.94
N LYS A 116 9.10 -2.95 -14.05
CA LYS A 116 8.66 -2.60 -15.41
C LYS A 116 8.00 -3.80 -16.07
N THR A 117 7.19 -3.55 -17.09
CA THR A 117 6.51 -4.61 -17.84
C THR A 117 7.48 -5.60 -18.48
N ASP A 118 8.65 -5.11 -18.90
CA ASP A 118 9.73 -5.84 -19.57
C ASP A 118 10.82 -6.32 -18.59
N ASP A 119 10.92 -5.73 -17.40
CA ASP A 119 11.92 -6.09 -16.39
C ASP A 119 11.31 -6.09 -14.99
N ILE A 120 11.08 -7.29 -14.46
CA ILE A 120 10.59 -7.54 -13.10
C ILE A 120 11.70 -8.03 -12.15
N SER A 121 12.98 -7.97 -12.55
CA SER A 121 14.11 -8.49 -11.76
C SER A 121 14.24 -7.86 -10.37
N LYS A 122 13.68 -6.66 -10.18
CA LYS A 122 13.72 -5.89 -8.93
C LYS A 122 12.42 -5.95 -8.11
N VAL A 123 11.48 -6.84 -8.43
CA VAL A 123 10.21 -6.94 -7.67
C VAL A 123 10.46 -7.25 -6.19
N ASN A 124 11.42 -8.10 -5.84
CA ASN A 124 11.73 -8.39 -4.43
C ASN A 124 12.29 -7.18 -3.67
N LEU A 125 13.07 -6.32 -4.34
CA LEU A 125 13.55 -5.05 -3.76
C LEU A 125 12.38 -4.09 -3.53
N ALA A 126 11.51 -3.93 -4.53
CA ALA A 126 10.30 -3.13 -4.44
C ALA A 126 9.35 -3.63 -3.34
N PHE A 127 9.08 -4.93 -3.30
CA PHE A 127 8.17 -5.57 -2.35
C PHE A 127 8.75 -5.58 -0.93
N GLY A 128 9.90 -6.21 -0.70
CA GLY A 128 10.41 -6.45 0.66
C GLY A 128 11.07 -5.22 1.28
N THR A 129 11.98 -4.58 0.54
CA THR A 129 12.80 -3.49 1.09
C THR A 129 12.08 -2.16 1.04
N THR A 130 11.58 -1.75 -0.14
CA THR A 130 10.96 -0.42 -0.29
C THR A 130 9.68 -0.30 0.53
N ASN A 131 8.75 -1.28 0.46
CA ASN A 131 7.55 -1.22 1.30
C ASN A 131 7.87 -1.38 2.80
N GLY A 132 8.85 -2.21 3.18
CA GLY A 132 9.28 -2.33 4.58
C GLY A 132 9.78 -1.00 5.17
N ILE A 133 10.67 -0.33 4.44
CA ILE A 133 11.18 1.00 4.85
C ILE A 133 10.05 2.03 4.88
N ALA A 134 9.18 2.06 3.85
CA ALA A 134 8.06 2.97 3.79
C ALA A 134 7.11 2.79 5.00
N SER A 135 6.83 1.54 5.38
CA SER A 135 6.00 1.20 6.55
C SER A 135 6.55 1.77 7.84
N VAL A 136 7.82 1.49 8.13
CA VAL A 136 8.47 1.86 9.39
C VAL A 136 8.62 3.37 9.50
N LEU A 137 9.08 4.03 8.44
CA LEU A 137 9.21 5.49 8.43
C LEU A 137 7.86 6.17 8.57
N PHE A 138 6.84 5.72 7.82
CA PHE A 138 5.52 6.34 7.91
C PHE A 138 4.93 6.18 9.31
N ALA A 139 5.01 5.00 9.91
CA ALA A 139 4.56 4.78 11.28
C ALA A 139 5.31 5.68 12.29
N LEU A 140 6.63 5.77 12.18
CA LEU A 140 7.45 6.61 13.05
C LEU A 140 7.05 8.10 12.95
N PHE A 141 6.90 8.64 11.75
CA PHE A 141 6.51 10.04 11.56
C PHE A 141 5.07 10.33 12.01
N VAL A 142 4.13 9.38 11.80
CA VAL A 142 2.76 9.51 12.32
C VAL A 142 2.77 9.53 13.84
N ILE A 143 3.50 8.62 14.48
CA ILE A 143 3.62 8.57 15.95
C ILE A 143 4.25 9.87 16.48
N LEU A 144 5.33 10.35 15.86
CA LEU A 144 5.96 11.62 16.23
C LEU A 144 4.97 12.78 16.12
N GLY A 145 4.21 12.85 15.02
CA GLY A 145 3.20 13.90 14.84
C GLY A 145 2.00 13.83 15.78
N LEU A 146 1.77 12.70 16.46
CA LEU A 146 0.76 12.55 17.51
C LEU A 146 1.30 12.90 18.90
N LEU A 147 2.61 12.78 19.12
CA LEU A 147 3.25 12.98 20.42
C LEU A 147 3.86 14.38 20.59
N ILE A 148 4.28 15.02 19.50
CA ILE A 148 4.99 16.30 19.45
C ILE A 148 4.19 17.29 18.61
#